data_AF-A0A1Q5JAL3-F1
#
_entry.id   AF-A0A1Q5JAL3-F1
#
_cell.length_a   1.000
_cell.length_b   1.000
_cell.length_c   1.000
_cell.angle_alpha   90.00
_cell.angle_beta   90.00
_cell.angle_gamma   90.00
#
_symmetry.space_group_name_H-M   'P 1'
#
loop_
_entity.id
_entity.type
_entity.pdbx_description
1 polymer ?
#
loop_
_entity_poly.entity_id
_entity_poly.type
_entity_poly.pdbx_seq_one_letter_code
_entity_poly.pdbx_strand_id
1 'polypeptide(L)'
;MTVEPVGLPPLAPTTAARAIGVLMAATPCTARDAKRILAAAADLAQISVHDLAVVVVAGTEGTPPPGRIERALRRAVEAARSSAAPADPSVGLAPNRERTEEVLTRLRGCRARLAAAPGDPAAARAMDDAAYTLCVLMGRPTTYEAVLAAERHLGPRAL
;
A
#
# COMPACT_ATOMS: atom_id res chain seq x y z
N MET A 1 -9.42 54.73 -15.69
CA MET A 1 -10.12 53.51 -16.18
C MET A 1 -9.48 52.32 -15.49
N THR A 2 -10.11 51.89 -14.41
CA THR A 2 -9.77 50.69 -13.63
C THR A 2 -10.23 49.46 -14.40
N VAL A 3 -9.29 48.57 -14.72
CA VAL A 3 -9.61 47.22 -15.24
C VAL A 3 -9.54 46.30 -14.03
N GLU A 4 -10.72 45.93 -13.52
CA GLU A 4 -10.88 44.88 -12.52
C GLU A 4 -10.46 43.54 -13.14
N PRO A 5 -9.60 42.74 -12.48
CA PRO A 5 -9.39 41.36 -12.91
C PRO A 5 -10.64 40.55 -12.56
N VAL A 6 -11.35 40.10 -13.60
CA VAL A 6 -12.42 39.09 -13.49
C VAL A 6 -11.81 37.87 -12.80
N GLY A 7 -12.17 37.68 -11.53
CA GLY A 7 -11.79 36.50 -10.76
C GLY A 7 -12.25 35.25 -11.49
N LEU A 8 -11.30 34.39 -11.87
CA LEU A 8 -11.62 33.03 -12.28
C LEU A 8 -12.46 32.40 -11.16
N PRO A 9 -13.61 31.77 -11.47
CA PRO A 9 -14.26 30.94 -10.47
C PRO A 9 -13.26 29.85 -10.03
N PRO A 10 -13.28 29.43 -8.74
CA PRO A 10 -12.49 28.28 -8.32
C PRO A 10 -12.83 27.14 -9.27
N LEU A 11 -11.83 26.60 -9.97
CA LEU A 11 -12.00 25.49 -10.90
C LEU A 11 -12.69 24.37 -10.12
N ALA A 12 -14.00 24.25 -10.28
CA ALA A 12 -14.74 23.16 -9.69
C ALA A 12 -14.07 21.89 -10.23
N PRO A 13 -13.61 20.98 -9.36
CA PRO A 13 -12.94 19.78 -9.82
C PRO A 13 -13.87 19.11 -10.84
N THR A 14 -13.32 18.73 -11.99
CA THR A 14 -14.11 18.03 -13.02
C THR A 14 -14.81 16.85 -12.37
N THR A 15 -16.01 16.50 -12.84
CA THR A 15 -16.81 15.42 -12.23
C THR A 15 -15.99 14.14 -12.07
N ALA A 16 -15.07 13.87 -13.01
CA ALA A 16 -14.10 12.78 -12.91
C ALA A 16 -13.11 12.92 -11.72
N ALA A 17 -12.54 14.11 -11.50
CA ALA A 17 -11.67 14.37 -10.35
C ALA A 17 -12.39 14.21 -9.01
N ARG A 18 -13.66 14.66 -8.94
CA ARG A 18 -14.48 14.45 -7.74
C ARG A 18 -14.80 12.97 -7.53
N ALA A 19 -15.20 12.24 -8.57
CA ALA A 19 -15.43 10.78 -8.48
C ALA A 19 -14.18 9.99 -8.06
N ILE A 20 -12.99 10.40 -8.53
CA ILE A 20 -11.71 9.85 -8.07
C ILE A 20 -11.53 10.09 -6.56
N GLY A 21 -11.78 11.32 -6.09
CA GLY A 21 -11.71 11.66 -4.67
C GLY A 21 -12.68 10.83 -3.82
N VAL A 22 -13.92 10.63 -4.29
CA VAL A 22 -14.91 9.78 -3.63
C VAL A 22 -14.41 8.33 -3.51
N LEU A 23 -13.85 7.77 -4.58
CA LEU A 23 -13.29 6.41 -4.55
C LEU A 23 -12.11 6.27 -3.60
N MET A 24 -11.20 7.25 -3.58
CA MET A 24 -10.06 7.26 -2.67
C MET A 24 -10.47 7.42 -1.20
N ALA A 25 -11.57 8.14 -0.93
CA ALA A 25 -12.13 8.25 0.41
C ALA A 25 -12.81 6.95 0.87
N ALA A 26 -13.47 6.24 -0.05
CA ALA A 26 -14.20 5.00 0.26
C ALA A 26 -13.31 3.75 0.26
N THR A 27 -12.16 3.79 -0.43
CA THR A 27 -11.26 2.65 -0.59
C THR A 27 -9.79 3.10 -0.56
N PRO A 28 -8.88 2.40 0.15
CA PRO A 28 -7.45 2.72 0.13
C PRO A 28 -6.87 2.38 -1.25
N CYS A 29 -6.89 3.36 -2.16
CA CYS A 29 -6.39 3.23 -3.53
C CYS A 29 -5.74 4.55 -3.98
N THR A 30 -4.84 4.47 -4.96
CA THR A 30 -4.23 5.68 -5.53
C THR A 30 -5.17 6.34 -6.55
N ALA A 31 -4.91 7.61 -6.90
CA ALA A 31 -5.64 8.27 -7.98
C ALA A 31 -5.53 7.54 -9.33
N ARG A 32 -4.41 6.83 -9.55
CA ARG A 32 -4.21 5.98 -10.74
C ARG A 32 -5.13 4.76 -10.71
N ASP A 33 -5.26 4.12 -9.55
CA ASP A 33 -6.13 2.97 -9.36
C ASP A 33 -7.60 3.37 -9.45
N ALA A 34 -7.98 4.49 -8.84
CA ALA A 34 -9.33 5.05 -8.95
C ALA A 34 -9.72 5.33 -10.42
N LYS A 35 -8.82 5.88 -11.23
CA LYS A 35 -9.05 6.06 -12.69
C LYS A 35 -9.27 4.73 -13.40
N ARG A 36 -8.48 3.70 -13.08
CA ARG A 36 -8.64 2.35 -13.66
C ARG A 36 -9.96 1.71 -13.25
N ILE A 37 -10.35 1.85 -11.98
CA ILE A 37 -11.61 1.34 -11.44
C ILE A 37 -12.79 2.01 -12.15
N LEU A 38 -12.76 3.34 -12.33
CA LEU A 38 -13.80 4.06 -13.07
C LEU A 38 -13.90 3.61 -14.53
N ALA A 39 -12.77 3.46 -15.23
CA ALA A 39 -12.77 2.98 -16.60
C ALA A 39 -13.36 1.56 -16.71
N ALA A 40 -12.88 0.62 -15.87
CA ALA A 40 -13.37 -0.76 -15.87
C ALA A 40 -14.85 -0.86 -15.47
N ALA A 41 -15.31 -0.06 -14.50
CA ALA A 41 -16.71 -0.03 -14.12
C ALA A 41 -17.59 0.56 -15.23
N ALA A 42 -17.10 1.55 -15.98
CA ALA A 42 -17.81 2.13 -17.12
C ALA A 42 -17.96 1.10 -18.24
N ASP A 43 -16.89 0.37 -18.55
CA ASP A 43 -16.90 -0.73 -19.52
C ASP A 43 -17.88 -1.84 -19.09
N LEU A 44 -17.85 -2.25 -17.82
CA LEU A 44 -18.78 -3.26 -17.27
C LEU A 44 -20.24 -2.79 -17.28
N ALA A 45 -20.48 -1.50 -17.08
CA ALA A 45 -21.81 -0.90 -17.09
C ALA A 45 -22.26 -0.47 -18.50
N GLN A 46 -21.37 -0.55 -19.51
CA GLN A 46 -21.60 -0.11 -20.88
C GLN A 46 -22.07 1.35 -20.97
N ILE A 47 -21.43 2.23 -20.18
CA ILE A 47 -21.69 3.68 -20.18
C ILE A 47 -20.38 4.45 -20.29
N SER A 48 -20.44 5.75 -20.57
CA SER A 48 -19.25 6.58 -20.58
C SER A 48 -18.66 6.76 -19.17
N VAL A 49 -17.35 6.93 -19.07
CA VAL A 49 -16.66 7.23 -17.80
C VAL A 49 -17.19 8.53 -17.18
N HIS A 50 -17.58 9.50 -18.02
CA HIS A 50 -18.18 10.75 -17.58
C HIS A 50 -19.53 10.52 -16.89
N ASP A 51 -20.44 9.75 -17.50
CA ASP A 51 -21.77 9.48 -16.92
C ASP A 51 -21.67 8.63 -15.66
N LEU A 52 -20.73 7.68 -15.65
CA LEU A 52 -20.41 6.95 -14.42
C LEU A 52 -19.92 7.88 -13.32
N ALA A 53 -19.03 8.82 -13.62
CA ALA A 53 -18.52 9.78 -12.64
C ALA A 53 -19.64 10.67 -12.07
N VAL A 54 -20.58 11.10 -12.90
CA VAL A 54 -21.79 11.84 -12.45
C VAL A 54 -22.59 11.00 -11.46
N VAL A 55 -22.84 9.73 -11.77
CA VAL A 55 -23.59 8.81 -10.91
C VAL A 55 -22.86 8.54 -9.59
N VAL A 56 -21.55 8.35 -9.62
CA VAL A 56 -20.73 8.13 -8.41
C VAL A 56 -20.78 9.36 -7.49
N VAL A 57 -20.70 10.57 -8.05
CA VAL A 57 -20.81 11.82 -7.27
C VAL A 57 -22.23 11.99 -6.71
N ALA A 58 -23.27 11.78 -7.51
CA ALA A 58 -24.67 11.86 -7.05
C ALA A 58 -24.97 10.84 -5.93
N GLY A 59 -24.28 9.70 -5.93
CA GLY A 59 -24.32 8.70 -4.85
C GLY A 59 -23.92 9.26 -3.48
N THR A 60 -22.95 10.18 -3.45
CA THR A 60 -22.53 10.84 -2.20
C THR A 60 -23.52 11.88 -1.70
N GLU A 61 -24.39 12.37 -2.59
CA GLU A 61 -25.46 13.32 -2.30
C GLU A 61 -26.77 12.61 -1.95
N GLY A 62 -26.73 11.28 -1.75
CA GLY A 62 -27.86 10.47 -1.31
C GLY A 62 -28.74 9.91 -2.44
N THR A 63 -28.35 10.10 -3.71
CA THR A 63 -29.08 9.50 -4.85
C THR A 63 -28.51 8.12 -5.15
N PRO A 64 -29.20 7.01 -4.83
CA PRO A 64 -28.63 5.68 -4.99
C PRO A 64 -28.33 5.40 -6.47
N PRO A 65 -27.12 4.90 -6.80
CA PRO A 65 -26.79 4.54 -8.17
C PRO A 65 -27.69 3.37 -8.62
N PRO A 66 -28.07 3.32 -9.92
CA PRO A 66 -28.76 2.16 -10.47
C PRO A 66 -28.02 0.85 -10.16
N GLY A 67 -28.72 -0.20 -9.74
CA GLY A 67 -28.07 -1.43 -9.24
C GLY A 67 -27.11 -2.11 -10.22
N ARG A 68 -27.23 -1.87 -11.53
CA ARG A 68 -26.24 -2.32 -12.54
C ARG A 68 -24.89 -1.61 -12.39
N ILE A 69 -24.91 -0.29 -12.10
CA ILE A 69 -23.74 0.56 -11.93
C ILE A 69 -23.07 0.22 -10.60
N GLU A 70 -23.85 0.05 -9.54
CA GLU A 70 -23.33 -0.35 -8.23
C GLU A 70 -22.61 -1.71 -8.30
N ARG A 71 -23.21 -2.70 -8.99
CA ARG A 71 -22.59 -4.02 -9.22
C ARG A 71 -21.32 -3.92 -10.06
N ALA A 72 -21.33 -3.09 -11.12
CA ALA A 72 -20.15 -2.87 -11.96
C ALA A 72 -19.01 -2.23 -11.17
N LEU A 73 -19.30 -1.21 -10.35
CA LEU A 73 -18.33 -0.55 -9.50
C LEU A 73 -17.74 -1.51 -8.45
N ARG A 74 -18.60 -2.27 -7.77
CA ARG A 74 -18.16 -3.27 -6.78
C ARG A 74 -17.27 -4.33 -7.41
N ARG A 75 -17.64 -4.88 -8.58
CA ARG A 75 -16.82 -5.84 -9.33
C ARG A 75 -15.48 -5.24 -9.76
N ALA A 76 -15.46 -4.00 -10.22
CA ALA A 76 -14.23 -3.31 -10.62
C ALA A 76 -13.29 -3.07 -9.42
N VAL A 77 -13.83 -2.68 -8.26
CA VAL A 77 -13.07 -2.53 -7.01
C VAL A 77 -12.54 -3.88 -6.51
N GLU A 78 -13.36 -4.92 -6.52
CA GLU A 78 -12.94 -6.29 -6.19
C GLU A 78 -11.83 -6.79 -7.11
N ALA A 79 -12.00 -6.62 -8.42
CA ALA A 79 -10.98 -6.96 -9.41
C ALA A 79 -9.69 -6.15 -9.22
N ALA A 80 -9.77 -4.87 -8.86
CA ALA A 80 -8.58 -4.06 -8.56
C ALA A 80 -7.85 -4.55 -7.30
N ARG A 81 -8.58 -4.99 -6.27
CA ARG A 81 -7.99 -5.59 -5.06
C ARG A 81 -7.39 -6.97 -5.30
N SER A 82 -8.00 -7.78 -6.15
CA SER A 82 -7.49 -9.13 -6.50
C SER A 82 -6.37 -9.08 -7.53
N SER A 83 -6.38 -8.12 -8.45
CA SER A 83 -5.33 -7.86 -9.43
C SER A 83 -4.18 -7.03 -8.86
N ALA A 84 -4.38 -6.40 -7.71
CA ALA A 84 -3.29 -6.17 -6.77
C ALA A 84 -2.84 -7.53 -6.23
N ALA A 85 -2.26 -8.36 -7.12
CA ALA A 85 -1.10 -9.15 -6.75
C ALA A 85 -0.23 -8.25 -5.87
N PRO A 86 0.34 -8.77 -4.75
CA PRO A 86 1.10 -7.94 -3.82
C PRO A 86 2.00 -7.07 -4.67
N ALA A 87 1.82 -5.75 -4.56
CA ALA A 87 2.57 -4.80 -5.35
C ALA A 87 4.00 -5.31 -5.39
N ASP A 88 4.56 -5.43 -6.59
CA ASP A 88 5.97 -5.73 -6.74
C ASP A 88 6.70 -4.83 -5.73
N PRO A 89 7.46 -5.37 -4.74
CA PRO A 89 8.09 -4.55 -3.71
C PRO A 89 9.20 -3.64 -4.30
N SER A 90 9.17 -3.36 -5.60
CA SER A 90 10.19 -2.74 -6.43
C SER A 90 9.96 -1.25 -6.70
N VAL A 91 9.09 -0.57 -5.95
CA VAL A 91 9.43 0.79 -5.47
C VAL A 91 9.86 0.64 -4.03
N GLY A 92 10.93 -0.13 -3.86
CA GLY A 92 11.37 -0.64 -2.57
C GLY A 92 11.91 0.48 -1.71
N LEU A 93 11.19 0.83 -0.64
CA LEU A 93 11.85 1.22 0.59
C LEU A 93 12.66 0.00 1.04
N ALA A 94 13.86 -0.13 0.51
CA ALA A 94 14.77 -1.15 1.00
C ALA A 94 14.95 -0.90 2.51
N PRO A 95 14.89 -1.96 3.34
CA PRO A 95 15.12 -1.80 4.77
C PRO A 95 16.46 -1.10 4.99
N ASN A 96 16.56 -0.25 6.02
CA ASN A 96 17.81 0.45 6.30
C ASN A 96 18.93 -0.59 6.53
N ARG A 97 20.00 -0.48 5.75
CA ARG A 97 21.15 -1.39 5.79
C ARG A 97 21.80 -1.45 7.17
N GLU A 98 22.04 -0.30 7.79
CA GLU A 98 22.66 -0.19 9.13
C GLU A 98 21.80 -0.89 10.18
N ARG A 99 20.50 -0.61 10.18
CA ARG A 99 19.55 -1.25 11.10
C ARG A 99 19.46 -2.76 10.87
N THR A 100 19.58 -3.20 9.63
CA THR A 100 19.61 -4.63 9.28
C THR A 100 20.89 -5.30 9.80
N GLU A 101 22.06 -4.66 9.66
CA GLU A 101 23.33 -5.13 10.23
C GLU A 101 23.28 -5.21 11.76
N GLU A 102 22.74 -4.18 12.41
CA GLU A 102 22.59 -4.12 13.87
C GLU A 102 21.74 -5.29 14.40
N VAL A 103 20.56 -5.49 13.82
CA VAL A 103 19.63 -6.55 14.26
C VAL A 103 20.22 -7.94 14.00
N LEU A 104 20.87 -8.16 12.84
CA LEU A 104 21.55 -9.43 12.55
C LEU A 104 22.70 -9.70 13.52
N THR A 105 23.50 -8.68 13.86
CA THR A 105 24.59 -8.79 14.82
C THR A 105 24.05 -9.13 16.21
N ARG A 106 22.98 -8.46 16.65
CA ARG A 106 22.31 -8.74 17.92
C ARG A 106 21.77 -10.17 17.97
N LEU A 107 21.12 -10.65 16.90
CA LEU A 107 20.61 -12.01 16.81
C LEU A 107 21.73 -13.05 16.96
N ARG A 108 22.85 -12.84 16.25
CA ARG A 108 24.04 -13.72 16.34
C ARG A 108 24.65 -13.69 17.75
N GLY A 109 24.74 -12.52 18.37
CA GLY A 109 25.20 -12.37 19.76
C GLY A 109 24.33 -13.12 20.77
N CYS A 110 23.00 -13.05 20.62
CA CYS A 110 22.07 -13.78 21.49
C CYS A 110 22.20 -15.30 21.32
N ARG A 111 22.34 -15.78 20.07
CA ARG A 111 22.60 -17.21 19.78
C ARG A 111 23.89 -17.69 20.43
N ALA A 112 24.97 -16.92 20.35
CA ALA A 112 26.24 -17.27 20.99
C ALA A 112 26.11 -17.33 22.53
N ARG A 113 25.39 -16.37 23.13
CA ARG A 113 25.11 -16.38 24.57
C ARG A 113 24.29 -17.59 25.01
N LEU A 114 23.23 -17.92 24.27
CA LEU A 114 22.40 -19.10 24.56
C LEU A 114 23.15 -20.41 24.35
N ALA A 115 24.08 -20.46 23.39
CA ALA A 115 24.95 -21.62 23.23
C ALA A 115 25.87 -21.83 24.44
N ALA A 116 26.34 -20.74 25.07
CA ALA A 116 27.15 -20.79 26.29
C ALA A 116 26.32 -21.01 27.56
N ALA A 117 25.10 -20.46 27.61
CA ALA A 117 24.19 -20.54 28.74
C ALA A 117 22.73 -20.73 28.25
N PRO A 118 22.29 -21.98 27.99
CA PRO A 118 20.97 -22.25 27.45
C PRO A 118 19.81 -21.80 28.36
N GLY A 119 20.08 -21.68 29.66
CA GLY A 119 19.12 -21.23 30.66
C GLY A 119 19.08 -19.72 30.89
N ASP A 120 19.75 -18.88 30.09
CA ASP A 120 19.70 -17.42 30.23
C ASP A 120 18.37 -16.87 29.66
N PRO A 121 17.39 -16.49 30.51
CA PRO A 121 16.09 -16.03 30.03
C PRO A 121 16.17 -14.67 29.34
N ALA A 122 17.15 -13.83 29.71
CA ALA A 122 17.34 -12.52 29.08
C ALA A 122 17.89 -12.67 27.66
N ALA A 123 18.81 -13.62 27.44
CA ALA A 123 19.31 -13.93 26.10
C ALA A 123 18.22 -14.58 25.22
N ALA A 124 17.38 -15.44 25.78
CA ALA A 124 16.23 -16.03 25.08
C ALA A 124 15.27 -14.93 24.60
N ARG A 125 14.86 -14.04 25.50
CA ARG A 125 13.95 -12.94 25.16
C ARG A 125 14.54 -12.00 24.12
N ALA A 126 15.82 -11.63 24.28
CA ALA A 126 16.51 -10.78 23.33
C ALA A 126 16.65 -11.43 21.94
N MET A 127 16.81 -12.77 21.89
CA MET A 127 16.82 -13.52 20.63
C MET A 127 15.46 -13.44 19.93
N ASP A 128 14.36 -13.66 20.66
CA ASP A 128 13.00 -13.59 20.11
C ASP A 128 12.66 -12.20 19.59
N ASP A 129 12.99 -11.15 20.35
CA ASP A 129 12.75 -9.76 19.93
C ASP A 129 13.57 -9.42 18.66
N ALA A 130 14.83 -9.87 18.57
CA ALA A 130 15.67 -9.67 17.39
C ALA A 130 15.17 -10.46 16.18
N ALA A 131 14.71 -11.70 16.38
CA ALA A 131 14.11 -12.53 15.35
C ALA A 131 12.83 -11.90 14.79
N TYR A 132 11.92 -11.46 15.66
CA TYR A 132 10.70 -10.76 15.27
C TYR A 132 10.99 -9.48 14.50
N THR A 133 11.93 -8.66 14.99
CA THR A 133 12.34 -7.43 14.31
C THR A 133 12.87 -7.74 12.90
N LEU A 134 13.69 -8.79 12.75
CA LEU A 134 14.22 -9.17 11.45
C LEU A 134 13.12 -9.68 10.50
N CYS A 135 12.16 -10.45 10.99
CA CYS A 135 11.00 -10.90 10.22
C CYS A 135 10.19 -9.71 9.67
N VAL A 136 9.93 -8.70 10.51
CA VAL A 136 9.22 -7.47 10.10
C VAL A 136 10.03 -6.69 9.07
N LEU A 137 11.32 -6.44 9.33
CA LEU A 137 12.18 -5.67 8.41
C LEU A 137 12.29 -6.34 7.03
N MET A 138 12.29 -7.67 6.98
CA MET A 138 12.46 -8.44 5.74
C MET A 138 11.14 -8.86 5.09
N GLY A 139 10.00 -8.59 5.74
CA GLY A 139 8.68 -9.04 5.28
C GLY A 139 8.58 -10.57 5.17
N ARG A 140 9.18 -11.31 6.12
CA ARG A 140 9.22 -12.78 6.12
C ARG A 140 8.49 -13.37 7.32
N PRO A 141 7.75 -14.48 7.14
CA PRO A 141 7.00 -15.12 8.21
C PRO A 141 7.89 -15.91 9.18
N THR A 142 9.10 -16.30 8.77
CA THR A 142 9.99 -17.11 9.58
C THR A 142 11.35 -16.46 9.78
N THR A 143 11.96 -16.70 10.95
CA THR A 143 13.30 -16.21 11.27
C THR A 143 14.36 -16.68 10.29
N TYR A 144 14.24 -17.93 9.80
CA TYR A 144 15.16 -18.49 8.82
C TYR A 144 15.11 -17.72 7.49
N GLU A 145 13.92 -17.50 6.94
CA GLU A 145 13.74 -16.72 5.72
C GLU A 145 14.18 -15.26 5.90
N ALA A 146 13.92 -14.68 7.07
CA ALA A 146 14.33 -13.33 7.41
C ALA A 146 15.85 -13.19 7.43
N VAL A 147 16.58 -14.13 8.03
CA VAL A 147 18.05 -14.13 8.03
C VAL A 147 18.60 -14.21 6.61
N LEU A 148 18.09 -15.13 5.79
CA LEU A 148 18.56 -15.28 4.41
C LEU A 148 18.25 -14.04 3.56
N ALA A 149 17.08 -13.43 3.74
CA ALA A 149 16.72 -12.18 3.07
C ALA A 149 17.62 -11.02 3.50
N ALA A 150 17.93 -10.92 4.80
CA ALA A 150 18.80 -9.89 5.34
C ALA A 150 20.25 -10.05 4.85
N GLU A 151 20.79 -11.27 4.80
CA GLU A 151 22.13 -11.52 4.28
C GLU A 151 22.24 -11.15 2.78
N ARG A 152 21.22 -11.48 1.98
CA ARG A 152 21.14 -11.04 0.57
C ARG A 152 21.04 -9.52 0.45
N HIS A 153 20.29 -8.88 1.33
CA HIS A 153 20.12 -7.42 1.34
C HIS A 153 21.44 -6.70 1.67
N LEU A 154 22.24 -7.24 2.59
CA LEU A 154 23.50 -6.62 3.00
C LEU A 154 24.60 -6.74 1.94
N GLY A 155 24.54 -7.78 1.11
CA GLY A 155 25.51 -8.08 0.06
C GLY A 155 26.94 -8.29 0.59
N PRO A 156 27.90 -8.65 -0.28
CA PRO A 156 29.32 -8.55 0.05
C PRO A 156 29.69 -7.07 0.25
N ARG A 157 30.41 -6.75 1.33
CA ARG A 157 30.91 -5.37 1.55
C ARG A 157 31.86 -5.02 0.40
N ALA A 158 31.56 -3.93 -0.33
CA ALA A 158 32.58 -3.22 -1.07
C ALA A 158 33.50 -2.57 -0.02
N LEU A 159 34.68 -3.15 0.17
CA LEU A 159 35.77 -2.61 0.99
C LEU A 159 36.38 -1.38 0.32
#